data_AF-A0A9E2UGI2-F1
#
_entry.id   AF-A0A9E2UGI2-F1
#
_cell.length_a   1.000
_cell.length_b   1.000
_cell.length_c   1.000
_cell.angle_alpha   90.00
_cell.angle_beta   90.00
_cell.angle_gamma   90.00
#
_symmetry.space_group_name_H-M   'P 1'
#
loop_
_entity.id
_entity.type
_entity.pdbx_description
1 polymer ?
#
loop_
_entity_poly.entity_id
_entity_poly.type
_entity_poly.pdbx_seq_one_letter_code
_entity_poly.pdbx_strand_id
1 'polypeptide(L)'
;MNYKSFIFENYHYDYSSSTLSLIYRFDEGPEFEEKLIFDFAQRELSSAESEVIDRLFRLVFLTSGVSYYKAFVPKTLICEAFPLDPATAWFIQNFYEKGLAEFAFTNNISLRDHFEVRAAAIPPLASIEIELPRRACVPVGGGKDSIVTIECLKRAGKTVTLFALGDAAPIRACIAAAQMPFIRVHRRLDPELFRLNEAGAL
;
A
#
# COMPACT_ATOMS: atom_id res chain seq x y z
N MET A 1 -5.19 -15.18 20.96
CA MET A 1 -5.42 -13.83 21.53
C MET A 1 -6.51 -13.18 20.71
N ASN A 2 -7.43 -12.42 21.31
CA ASN A 2 -8.55 -11.81 20.58
C ASN A 2 -8.53 -10.29 20.83
N TYR A 3 -8.00 -9.56 19.85
CA TYR A 3 -7.92 -8.10 19.85
C TYR A 3 -9.21 -7.52 19.29
N LYS A 4 -9.70 -6.40 19.83
CA LYS A 4 -10.97 -5.79 19.37
C LYS A 4 -10.76 -4.86 18.19
N SER A 5 -9.58 -4.24 18.10
CA SER A 5 -9.28 -3.21 17.11
C SER A 5 -7.91 -3.38 16.46
N PHE A 6 -7.85 -3.14 15.15
CA PHE A 6 -6.62 -2.87 14.41
C PHE A 6 -6.50 -1.35 14.18
N ILE A 7 -5.35 -0.80 14.50
CA ILE A 7 -5.13 0.64 14.60
C ILE A 7 -4.05 1.05 13.61
N PHE A 8 -4.44 1.91 12.68
CA PHE A 8 -3.56 2.70 11.85
C PHE A 8 -3.06 3.87 12.68
N GLU A 9 -1.95 3.65 13.39
CA GLU A 9 -1.43 4.57 14.40
C GLU A 9 -0.80 5.81 13.78
N ASN A 10 0.20 5.61 12.91
CA ASN A 10 0.93 6.73 12.32
C ASN A 10 1.64 6.32 11.01
N TYR A 11 2.02 7.31 10.19
CA TYR A 11 2.94 7.11 9.08
C TYR A 11 3.87 8.33 8.95
N HIS A 12 5.06 8.12 8.40
CA HIS A 12 6.02 9.20 8.18
C HIS A 12 6.86 8.94 6.94
N TYR A 13 7.07 9.97 6.13
CA TYR A 13 8.00 9.93 5.01
C TYR A 13 9.26 10.74 5.31
N ASP A 14 10.39 10.04 5.38
CA ASP A 14 11.71 10.66 5.48
C ASP A 14 12.26 10.93 4.07
N TYR A 15 12.31 12.22 3.72
CA TYR A 15 12.83 12.68 2.44
C TYR A 15 14.31 12.36 2.26
N SER A 16 15.12 12.32 3.32
CA SER A 16 16.56 12.10 3.22
C SER A 16 16.90 10.67 2.81
N SER A 17 16.15 9.71 3.34
CA SER A 17 16.30 8.29 3.05
C SER A 17 15.31 7.75 2.02
N SER A 18 14.43 8.61 1.48
CA SER A 18 13.31 8.23 0.61
C SER A 18 12.53 7.03 1.16
N THR A 19 12.22 7.05 2.45
CA THR A 19 11.59 5.93 3.16
C THR A 19 10.25 6.35 3.77
N LEU A 20 9.20 5.61 3.43
CA LEU A 20 7.88 5.69 4.08
C LEU A 20 7.80 4.61 5.16
N SER A 21 7.71 5.03 6.41
CA SER A 21 7.40 4.18 7.57
C SER A 21 5.90 4.19 7.82
N LEU A 22 5.32 3.01 8.02
CA LEU A 22 3.90 2.76 8.28
C LEU A 22 3.77 2.02 9.60
N ILE A 23 3.09 2.61 10.58
CA ILE A 23 3.03 2.11 11.96
C ILE A 23 1.62 1.62 12.27
N TYR A 24 1.52 0.36 12.68
CA TYR A 24 0.27 -0.31 12.98
C TYR A 24 0.33 -0.96 14.36
N ARG A 25 -0.82 -1.08 15.02
CA ARG A 25 -0.90 -1.86 16.26
C ARG A 25 -2.26 -2.51 16.45
N PHE A 26 -2.30 -3.52 17.32
CA PHE A 26 -3.55 -4.01 17.90
C PHE A 26 -3.84 -3.33 19.24
N ASP A 27 -5.10 -3.24 19.63
CA ASP A 27 -5.47 -2.73 20.95
C ASP A 27 -4.90 -3.61 22.06
N GLU A 28 -4.09 -3.04 22.97
CA GLU A 28 -3.38 -3.79 24.01
C GLU A 28 -2.51 -4.94 23.45
N GLY A 29 -2.08 -4.82 22.19
CA GLY A 29 -1.42 -5.86 21.44
C GLY A 29 -0.08 -5.44 20.82
N PRO A 30 0.45 -6.24 19.88
CA PRO A 30 1.71 -5.93 19.22
C PRO A 30 1.60 -4.71 18.33
N GLU A 31 2.74 -4.03 18.18
CA GLU A 31 2.99 -2.92 17.27
C GLU A 31 3.93 -3.39 16.14
N PHE A 32 3.80 -2.78 14.96
CA PHE A 32 4.56 -3.11 13.78
C PHE A 32 4.98 -1.86 13.02
N GLU A 33 6.17 -1.89 12.44
CA GLU A 33 6.65 -0.90 11.47
C GLU A 33 6.91 -1.56 10.10
N GLU A 34 6.14 -1.16 9.08
CA GLU A 34 6.42 -1.51 7.69
C GLU A 34 7.19 -0.37 7.01
N LYS A 35 8.21 -0.71 6.19
CA LYS A 35 8.99 0.29 5.44
C LYS A 35 8.89 0.08 3.93
N LEU A 36 8.61 1.16 3.23
CA LEU A 36 8.70 1.27 1.77
C LEU A 36 9.84 2.23 1.43
N ILE A 37 10.90 1.72 0.80
CA ILE A 37 12.10 2.47 0.45
C ILE A 37 12.08 2.70 -1.06
N PHE A 38 12.01 3.96 -1.48
CA PHE A 38 11.88 4.35 -2.87
C PHE A 38 13.23 4.71 -3.47
N ASP A 39 13.49 4.26 -4.69
CA ASP A 39 14.73 4.56 -5.43
C ASP A 39 14.58 5.72 -6.45
N PHE A 40 13.51 6.52 -6.36
CA PHE A 40 13.34 7.64 -7.30
C PHE A 40 14.31 8.78 -6.98
N ALA A 41 14.73 9.49 -8.02
CA ALA A 41 15.57 10.67 -7.89
C ALA A 41 14.83 11.75 -7.09
N GLN A 42 15.49 12.25 -6.04
CA GLN A 42 14.98 13.38 -5.27
C GLN A 42 14.87 14.61 -6.17
N ARG A 43 13.76 15.33 -6.02
CA ARG A 43 13.56 16.65 -6.60
C ARG A 43 12.76 17.50 -5.64
N GLU A 44 12.89 18.81 -5.78
CA GLU A 44 12.02 19.74 -5.09
C GLU A 44 10.58 19.57 -5.58
N LEU A 45 9.67 19.54 -4.61
CA LEU A 45 8.23 19.42 -4.83
C LEU A 45 7.60 20.77 -4.49
N SER A 46 6.64 21.19 -5.31
CA SER A 46 5.72 22.26 -4.92
C SER A 46 4.89 21.86 -3.70
N SER A 47 4.26 22.84 -3.06
CA SER A 47 3.31 22.57 -1.96
C SER A 47 2.15 21.66 -2.40
N ALA A 48 1.64 21.87 -3.62
CA ALA A 48 0.58 21.04 -4.18
C ALA A 48 1.03 19.59 -4.43
N GLU A 49 2.23 19.39 -5.00
CA GLU A 49 2.77 18.04 -5.21
C GLU A 49 3.04 17.33 -3.88
N SER A 50 3.56 18.04 -2.89
CA SER A 50 3.82 17.50 -1.54
C SER A 50 2.54 17.02 -0.87
N GLU A 51 1.47 17.82 -0.95
CA GLU A 51 0.15 17.46 -0.42
C GLU A 51 -0.47 16.26 -1.16
N VAL A 52 -0.31 16.19 -2.50
CA VAL A 52 -0.78 15.03 -3.28
C VAL A 52 -0.03 13.76 -2.86
N ILE A 53 1.29 13.83 -2.70
CA ILE A 53 2.10 12.68 -2.26
C ILE A 53 1.70 12.24 -0.85
N ASP A 54 1.49 13.16 0.08
CA ASP A 54 1.02 12.83 1.42
C ASP A 54 -0.33 12.07 1.38
N ARG A 55 -1.29 12.55 0.58
CA ARG A 55 -2.59 11.87 0.41
C ARG A 55 -2.45 10.48 -0.23
N LEU A 56 -1.50 10.29 -1.13
CA LEU A 56 -1.19 8.97 -1.68
C LEU A 56 -0.59 8.06 -0.59
N PHE A 57 0.31 8.58 0.25
CA PHE A 57 0.86 7.83 1.38
C PHE A 57 -0.19 7.43 2.40
N ARG A 58 -1.20 8.28 2.66
CA ARG A 58 -2.37 7.90 3.48
C ARG A 58 -3.09 6.67 2.92
N LEU A 59 -3.30 6.61 1.60
CA LEU A 59 -3.92 5.45 0.97
C LEU A 59 -3.02 4.20 1.01
N VAL A 60 -1.72 4.37 0.78
CA VAL A 60 -0.74 3.29 0.91
C VAL A 60 -0.70 2.75 2.35
N PHE A 61 -0.75 3.63 3.34
CA PHE A 61 -0.80 3.29 4.76
C PHE A 61 -2.03 2.43 5.09
N LEU A 62 -3.22 2.89 4.69
CA LEU A 62 -4.47 2.17 4.94
C LEU A 62 -4.53 0.83 4.21
N THR A 63 -4.05 0.76 2.96
CA THR A 63 -4.13 -0.47 2.14
C THR A 63 -3.05 -1.49 2.48
N SER A 64 -1.84 -1.07 2.90
CA SER A 64 -0.75 -2.01 3.24
C SER A 64 -0.98 -2.74 4.56
N GLY A 65 -1.79 -2.14 5.46
CA GLY A 65 -2.17 -2.70 6.75
C GLY A 65 -2.84 -4.08 6.68
N VAL A 66 -3.35 -4.49 5.52
CA VAL A 66 -3.88 -5.85 5.27
C VAL A 66 -2.89 -6.95 5.66
N SER A 67 -1.59 -6.68 5.56
CA SER A 67 -0.55 -7.66 5.88
C SER A 67 -0.58 -8.05 7.36
N TYR A 68 -0.87 -7.07 8.22
CA TYR A 68 -0.87 -7.21 9.67
C TYR A 68 -2.27 -7.53 10.21
N TYR A 69 -3.32 -6.90 9.66
CA TYR A 69 -4.71 -7.16 10.03
C TYR A 69 -5.05 -8.66 10.03
N LYS A 70 -4.55 -9.39 9.01
CA LYS A 70 -4.76 -10.83 8.86
C LYS A 70 -4.36 -11.64 10.08
N ALA A 71 -3.36 -11.21 10.84
CA ALA A 71 -2.84 -11.99 11.97
C ALA A 71 -3.93 -12.34 13.02
N PHE A 72 -4.89 -11.43 13.25
CA PHE A 72 -5.93 -11.61 14.28
C PHE A 72 -7.34 -11.22 13.86
N VAL A 73 -7.51 -10.53 12.72
CA VAL A 73 -8.82 -10.21 12.11
C VAL A 73 -9.82 -9.56 13.09
N PRO A 74 -9.46 -8.44 13.75
CA PRO A 74 -10.35 -7.76 14.69
C PRO A 74 -11.57 -7.15 13.99
N LYS A 75 -12.60 -6.81 14.78
CA LYS A 75 -13.88 -6.28 14.26
C LYS A 75 -13.90 -4.78 14.03
N THR A 76 -12.85 -4.07 14.43
CA THR A 76 -12.79 -2.60 14.31
C THR A 76 -11.49 -2.17 13.68
N LEU A 77 -11.56 -1.29 12.69
CA LEU A 77 -10.42 -0.60 12.11
C LEU A 77 -10.50 0.88 12.50
N ILE A 78 -9.41 1.40 13.07
CA ILE A 78 -9.34 2.79 13.59
C ILE A 78 -8.14 3.48 12.97
N CYS A 79 -8.33 4.68 12.42
CA CYS A 79 -7.23 5.53 12.00
C CYS A 79 -7.03 6.66 13.01
N GLU A 80 -5.87 6.68 13.66
CA GLU A 80 -5.47 7.73 14.61
C GLU A 80 -4.59 8.80 13.93
N ALA A 81 -3.89 8.43 12.86
CA ALA A 81 -2.99 9.32 12.12
C ALA A 81 -3.72 10.51 11.47
N PHE A 82 -4.96 10.32 11.02
CA PHE A 82 -5.80 11.35 10.40
C PHE A 82 -7.27 10.90 10.38
N PRO A 83 -8.22 11.85 10.38
CA PRO A 83 -9.64 11.51 10.29
C PRO A 83 -9.98 10.95 8.90
N LEU A 84 -10.78 9.88 8.88
CA LEU A 84 -11.33 9.33 7.64
C LEU A 84 -12.68 9.96 7.34
N ASP A 85 -12.86 10.47 6.13
CA ASP A 85 -14.18 10.82 5.64
C ASP A 85 -15.00 9.53 5.33
N PRO A 86 -16.34 9.63 5.25
CA PRO A 86 -17.19 8.46 5.02
C PRO A 86 -16.90 7.70 3.72
N ALA A 87 -16.47 8.38 2.65
CA ALA A 87 -16.18 7.72 1.37
C ALA A 87 -14.88 6.92 1.45
N THR A 88 -13.84 7.48 2.08
CA THR A 88 -12.58 6.76 2.33
C THR A 88 -12.81 5.57 3.26
N ALA A 89 -13.56 5.73 4.36
CA ALA A 89 -13.87 4.62 5.27
C ALA A 89 -14.63 3.49 4.56
N TRP A 90 -15.63 3.83 3.74
CA TRP A 90 -16.36 2.87 2.92
C TRP A 90 -15.46 2.14 1.92
N PHE A 91 -14.54 2.86 1.27
CA PHE A 91 -13.57 2.26 0.34
C PHE A 91 -12.67 1.27 1.07
N ILE A 92 -12.10 1.63 2.23
CA ILE A 92 -11.25 0.74 3.02
C ILE A 92 -12.03 -0.49 3.50
N GLN A 93 -13.27 -0.32 3.95
CA GLN A 93 -14.11 -1.44 4.36
C GLN A 93 -14.28 -2.44 3.22
N ASN A 94 -14.65 -1.95 2.03
CA ASN A 94 -14.80 -2.80 0.85
C ASN A 94 -13.48 -3.41 0.39
N PHE A 95 -12.38 -2.67 0.46
CA PHE A 95 -11.05 -3.13 0.08
C PHE A 95 -10.63 -4.33 0.93
N TYR A 96 -10.81 -4.26 2.25
CA TYR A 96 -10.48 -5.36 3.16
C TYR A 96 -11.46 -6.54 3.00
N GLU A 97 -12.76 -6.27 2.94
CA GLU A 97 -13.78 -7.34 2.90
C GLU A 97 -13.68 -8.15 1.61
N LYS A 98 -13.56 -7.46 0.46
CA LYS A 98 -13.51 -8.10 -0.85
C LYS A 98 -12.10 -8.51 -1.24
N GLY A 99 -11.09 -7.72 -0.88
CA GLY A 99 -9.69 -8.00 -1.21
C GLY A 99 -9.11 -9.19 -0.44
N LEU A 100 -9.67 -9.53 0.73
CA LEU A 100 -9.25 -10.68 1.54
C LEU A 100 -10.16 -11.90 1.38
N ALA A 101 -10.95 -12.00 0.31
CA ALA A 101 -11.88 -13.11 0.10
C ALA A 101 -11.17 -14.49 0.05
N GLU A 102 -10.02 -14.60 -0.64
CA GLU A 102 -9.23 -15.85 -0.67
C GLU A 102 -8.66 -16.21 0.70
N PHE A 103 -8.16 -15.20 1.43
CA PHE A 103 -7.69 -15.37 2.81
C PHE A 103 -8.82 -15.88 3.71
N ALA A 104 -10.00 -15.27 3.62
CA ALA A 104 -11.17 -15.65 4.39
C ALA A 104 -11.60 -17.09 4.10
N PHE A 105 -11.64 -17.46 2.82
CA PHE A 105 -11.95 -18.81 2.38
C PHE A 105 -10.94 -19.84 2.91
N THR A 106 -9.64 -19.56 2.79
CA THR A 106 -8.56 -20.47 3.21
C THR A 106 -8.56 -20.69 4.72
N ASN A 107 -8.90 -19.66 5.50
CA ASN A 107 -8.95 -19.72 6.96
C ASN A 107 -10.34 -20.08 7.52
N ASN A 108 -11.31 -20.45 6.68
CA ASN A 108 -12.67 -20.80 7.07
C ASN A 108 -13.35 -19.74 7.95
N ILE A 109 -13.16 -18.47 7.60
CA ILE A 109 -13.79 -17.31 8.25
C ILE A 109 -14.66 -16.56 7.23
N SER A 110 -15.65 -15.82 7.72
CA SER A 110 -16.42 -14.87 6.91
C SER A 110 -16.04 -13.45 7.29
N LEU A 111 -15.57 -12.68 6.31
CA LEU A 111 -15.31 -11.24 6.48
C LEU A 111 -16.54 -10.36 6.16
N ARG A 112 -17.60 -10.95 5.61
CA ARG A 112 -18.85 -10.23 5.35
C ARG A 112 -19.41 -9.68 6.65
N ASP A 113 -19.62 -8.37 6.69
CA ASP A 113 -20.11 -7.62 7.85
C ASP A 113 -19.28 -7.88 9.14
N HIS A 114 -18.04 -8.34 9.00
CA HIS A 114 -17.21 -8.75 10.14
C HIS A 114 -16.62 -7.56 10.89
N PHE A 115 -16.32 -6.48 10.16
CA PHE A 115 -15.63 -5.34 10.72
C PHE A 115 -16.19 -4.00 10.24
N GLU A 116 -15.98 -2.99 11.07
CA GLU A 116 -16.31 -1.59 10.81
C GLU A 116 -15.03 -0.74 10.72
N VAL A 117 -15.00 0.19 9.76
CA VAL A 117 -13.97 1.23 9.69
C VAL A 117 -14.53 2.50 10.30
N ARG A 118 -13.93 3.00 11.40
CA ARG A 118 -14.41 4.22 12.05
C ARG A 118 -14.20 5.45 11.16
N ALA A 119 -15.29 6.13 10.84
CA ALA A 119 -15.30 7.38 10.09
C ALA A 119 -15.59 8.57 10.99
N ALA A 120 -15.07 9.74 10.61
CA ALA A 120 -15.46 11.03 11.17
C ALA A 120 -16.49 11.70 10.24
N ALA A 121 -17.41 12.47 10.82
CA ALA A 121 -18.40 13.24 10.07
C ALA A 121 -17.76 14.51 9.45
N ILE A 122 -16.83 14.29 8.52
CA ILE A 122 -16.08 15.34 7.81
C ILE A 122 -16.31 15.25 6.30
N PRO A 123 -16.24 16.37 5.56
CA PRO A 123 -16.30 16.33 4.11
C PRO A 123 -15.04 15.66 3.52
N PRO A 124 -15.15 15.07 2.32
CA PRO A 124 -13.98 14.57 1.60
C PRO A 124 -13.05 15.73 1.26
N LEU A 125 -11.76 15.43 1.15
CA LEU A 125 -10.76 16.41 0.76
C LEU A 125 -11.02 16.91 -0.67
N ALA A 126 -10.92 18.22 -0.88
CA ALA A 126 -11.03 18.82 -2.21
C ALA A 126 -9.92 18.29 -3.14
N SER A 127 -10.25 18.10 -4.42
CA SER A 127 -9.28 17.70 -5.45
C SER A 127 -8.18 18.75 -5.60
N ILE A 128 -6.96 18.29 -5.83
CA ILE A 128 -5.81 19.15 -6.13
C ILE A 128 -5.49 18.98 -7.60
N GLU A 129 -5.47 20.09 -8.33
CA GLU A 129 -5.04 20.11 -9.72
C GLU A 129 -3.52 20.21 -9.79
N ILE A 130 -2.90 19.24 -10.47
CA ILE A 130 -1.48 19.25 -10.79
C ILE A 130 -1.32 18.92 -12.27
N GLU A 131 -0.48 19.69 -12.96
CA GLU A 131 -0.14 19.41 -14.35
C GLU A 131 0.95 18.33 -14.40
N LEU A 132 0.62 17.19 -15.01
CA LEU A 132 1.53 16.07 -15.14
C LEU A 132 1.88 15.85 -16.62
N PRO A 133 3.17 15.59 -16.95
CA PRO A 133 3.55 15.27 -18.32
C PRO A 133 2.88 13.97 -18.76
N ARG A 134 2.46 13.91 -20.02
CA ARG A 134 1.86 12.71 -20.60
C ARG A 134 2.90 11.60 -20.77
N ARG A 135 2.89 10.64 -19.85
CA ARG A 135 3.77 9.45 -19.84
C ARG A 135 3.04 8.25 -19.23
N ALA A 136 3.58 7.06 -19.43
CA ALA A 136 3.05 5.82 -18.87
C ALA A 136 3.94 5.30 -17.75
N CYS A 137 3.32 4.81 -16.69
CA CYS A 137 3.96 4.03 -15.63
C CYS A 137 3.46 2.59 -15.72
N VAL A 138 4.36 1.61 -15.86
CA VAL A 138 3.98 0.20 -16.00
C VAL A 138 4.44 -0.59 -14.78
N PRO A 139 3.51 -1.10 -13.95
CA PRO A 139 3.85 -2.04 -12.89
C PRO A 139 4.42 -3.35 -13.46
N VAL A 140 5.57 -3.77 -12.94
CA VAL A 140 6.28 -4.99 -13.37
C VAL A 140 6.20 -6.04 -12.28
N GLY A 141 5.30 -7.01 -12.47
CA GLY A 141 5.18 -8.19 -11.61
C GLY A 141 5.99 -9.40 -12.07
N GLY A 142 6.68 -9.31 -13.23
CA GLY A 142 7.40 -10.44 -13.82
C GLY A 142 6.53 -11.44 -14.58
N GLY A 143 5.22 -11.17 -14.67
CA GLY A 143 4.27 -11.91 -15.51
C GLY A 143 4.29 -11.46 -16.97
N LYS A 144 3.69 -12.27 -17.85
CA LYS A 144 3.65 -12.02 -19.30
C LYS A 144 2.93 -10.72 -19.65
N ASP A 145 1.90 -10.37 -18.89
CA ASP A 145 1.09 -9.17 -19.14
C ASP A 145 1.94 -7.91 -19.08
N SER A 146 2.81 -7.78 -18.07
CA SER A 146 3.73 -6.65 -17.97
C SER A 146 4.67 -6.55 -19.19
N ILE A 147 5.18 -7.68 -19.68
CA ILE A 147 6.03 -7.74 -20.88
C ILE A 147 5.26 -7.27 -22.12
N VAL A 148 4.04 -7.79 -22.32
CA VAL A 148 3.19 -7.43 -23.46
C VAL A 148 2.84 -5.93 -23.41
N THR A 149 2.47 -5.40 -22.23
CA THR A 149 2.18 -3.98 -22.05
C THR A 149 3.38 -3.11 -22.39
N ILE A 150 4.58 -3.47 -21.91
CA ILE A 150 5.83 -2.74 -22.19
C ILE A 150 6.09 -2.69 -23.70
N GLU A 151 6.04 -3.84 -24.39
CA GLU A 151 6.34 -3.91 -25.82
C GLU A 151 5.29 -3.19 -26.68
N CYS A 152 4.02 -3.24 -26.30
CA CYS A 152 2.96 -2.47 -26.95
C CYS A 152 3.19 -0.96 -26.82
N LEU A 153 3.53 -0.47 -25.63
CA LEU A 153 3.77 0.96 -25.38
C LEU A 153 5.04 1.47 -26.07
N LYS A 154 6.10 0.65 -26.10
CA LYS A 154 7.33 0.91 -26.87
C LYS A 154 7.02 1.09 -28.35
N ARG A 155 6.31 0.13 -28.96
CA ARG A 155 5.93 0.18 -30.39
C ARG A 155 5.03 1.37 -30.70
N ALA A 156 4.22 1.80 -29.75
CA ALA A 156 3.38 3.00 -29.86
C ALA A 156 4.13 4.33 -29.62
N GLY A 157 5.45 4.29 -29.43
CA GLY A 157 6.30 5.47 -29.24
C GLY A 157 5.97 6.25 -27.95
N LYS A 158 5.49 5.57 -26.90
CA LYS A 158 5.15 6.23 -25.62
C LYS A 158 6.38 6.34 -24.73
N THR A 159 6.46 7.44 -23.99
CA THR A 159 7.41 7.58 -22.88
C THR A 159 6.95 6.69 -21.72
N VAL A 160 7.74 5.69 -21.36
CA VAL A 160 7.41 4.69 -20.33
C VAL A 160 8.47 4.69 -19.24
N THR A 161 8.01 4.66 -17.98
CA THR A 161 8.82 4.30 -16.81
C THR A 161 8.23 3.02 -16.21
N LEU A 162 9.09 2.05 -15.89
CA LEU A 162 8.67 0.82 -15.21
C LEU A 162 8.58 1.07 -13.70
N PHE A 163 7.66 0.41 -13.02
CA PHE A 163 7.53 0.46 -11.57
C PHE A 163 7.58 -0.95 -11.00
N ALA A 164 8.49 -1.20 -10.06
CA ALA A 164 8.71 -2.52 -9.49
C ALA A 164 8.63 -2.49 -7.97
N LEU A 165 7.78 -3.34 -7.40
CA LEU A 165 7.73 -3.58 -5.96
C LEU A 165 8.56 -4.82 -5.63
N GLY A 166 9.64 -4.64 -4.86
CA GLY A 166 10.60 -5.68 -4.54
C GLY A 166 11.54 -6.02 -5.69
N ASP A 167 12.17 -7.19 -5.62
CA ASP A 167 13.25 -7.58 -6.52
C ASP A 167 13.24 -9.06 -6.92
N ALA A 168 12.09 -9.72 -6.89
CA ALA A 168 11.97 -11.12 -7.30
C ALA A 168 12.60 -11.40 -8.68
N ALA A 169 13.14 -12.60 -8.88
CA ALA A 169 13.89 -12.95 -10.10
C ALA A 169 13.12 -12.66 -11.42
N PRO A 170 11.80 -12.95 -11.53
CA PRO A 170 11.03 -12.60 -12.72
C PRO A 170 10.93 -11.09 -12.98
N ILE A 171 10.82 -10.29 -11.92
CA ILE A 171 10.80 -8.82 -12.00
C ILE A 171 12.14 -8.31 -12.53
N ARG A 172 13.25 -8.79 -11.95
CA ARG A 172 14.61 -8.41 -12.40
C ARG A 172 14.86 -8.76 -13.86
N ALA A 173 14.49 -9.97 -14.26
CA ALA A 173 14.64 -10.42 -15.65
C ALA A 173 13.83 -9.56 -16.63
N CYS A 174 12.59 -9.22 -16.27
CA CYS A 174 11.73 -8.36 -17.10
C CYS A 174 12.30 -6.94 -17.26
N ILE A 175 12.74 -6.31 -16.17
CA ILE A 175 13.36 -4.97 -16.20
C ILE A 175 14.64 -4.97 -17.04
N ALA A 176 15.51 -5.96 -16.83
CA ALA A 176 16.76 -6.09 -17.58
C ALA A 176 16.51 -6.26 -19.09
N ALA A 177 15.54 -7.10 -19.46
CA ALA A 177 15.15 -7.30 -20.86
C ALA A 177 14.47 -6.06 -21.47
N ALA A 178 13.72 -5.29 -20.67
CA ALA A 178 13.00 -4.12 -21.15
C ALA A 178 13.93 -2.96 -21.54
N GLN A 179 15.10 -2.83 -20.91
CA GLN A 179 16.06 -1.73 -21.17
C GLN A 179 15.41 -0.33 -21.13
N MET A 180 14.55 -0.10 -20.13
CA MET A 180 13.83 1.16 -19.92
C MET A 180 14.14 1.76 -18.56
N PRO A 181 13.92 3.08 -18.36
CA PRO A 181 13.93 3.69 -17.03
C PRO A 181 12.96 2.95 -16.11
N PHE A 182 13.37 2.69 -14.88
CA PHE A 182 12.52 2.06 -13.88
C PHE A 182 12.70 2.72 -12.51
N ILE A 183 11.67 2.57 -11.69
CA ILE A 183 11.62 2.90 -10.27
C ILE A 183 11.34 1.59 -9.53
N ARG A 184 12.15 1.28 -8.53
CA ARG A 184 11.98 0.20 -7.57
C ARG A 184 11.59 0.75 -6.21
N VAL A 185 10.64 0.06 -5.60
CA VAL A 185 10.28 0.24 -4.20
C VAL A 185 10.61 -1.04 -3.46
N HIS A 186 11.49 -0.96 -2.46
CA HIS A 186 11.75 -2.09 -1.58
C HIS A 186 10.77 -2.06 -0.42
N ARG A 187 10.01 -3.14 -0.26
CA ARG A 187 9.06 -3.33 0.83
C ARG A 187 9.68 -4.21 1.90
N ARG A 188 9.69 -3.75 3.15
CA ARG A 188 10.14 -4.50 4.33
C ARG A 188 8.99 -4.61 5.31
N LEU A 189 8.49 -5.82 5.46
CA LEU A 189 7.54 -6.16 6.52
C LEU A 189 8.28 -6.28 7.85
N ASP A 190 7.57 -6.03 8.94
CA ASP A 190 8.10 -6.16 10.30
C ASP A 190 8.45 -7.63 10.60
N PRO A 191 9.66 -7.93 11.11
CA PRO A 191 10.05 -9.28 11.53
C PRO A 191 9.06 -9.96 12.48
N GLU A 192 8.39 -9.19 13.34
CA GLU A 192 7.42 -9.70 14.32
C GLU A 192 6.22 -10.35 13.64
N LEU A 193 5.79 -9.86 12.46
CA LEU A 193 4.73 -10.49 11.69
C LEU A 193 5.07 -11.93 11.32
N PHE A 194 6.33 -12.19 10.92
CA PHE A 194 6.77 -13.54 10.58
C PHE A 194 6.80 -14.45 11.82
N ARG A 195 7.26 -13.92 12.96
CA ARG A 195 7.24 -14.64 14.24
C ARG A 195 5.82 -15.02 14.67
N LEU A 196 4.85 -14.11 14.48
CA LEU A 196 3.44 -14.38 14.76
C LEU A 196 2.86 -15.45 13.82
N ASN A 197 3.19 -15.40 12.53
CA ASN A 197 2.76 -16.42 11.57
C ASN A 197 3.31 -17.80 11.94
N GLU A 198 4.58 -17.89 12.33
CA GLU A 198 5.19 -19.14 12.84
C GLU A 198 4.52 -19.64 14.13
N ALA A 199 4.00 -18.72 14.95
CA ALA A 199 3.24 -19.05 16.16
C ALA A 199 1.76 -19.37 15.90
N GLY A 200 1.30 -19.39 14.65
CA GLY A 200 -0.07 -19.76 14.27
C GLY A 200 -1.06 -18.60 14.20
N ALA A 201 -0.59 -17.37 13.97
CA ALA A 201 -1.46 -16.31 13.45
C ALA A 201 -2.08 -16.72 12.10
N LEU A 202 -3.26 -16.17 11.79
CA LEU A 202 -4.09 -16.57 10.64
C LEU A 202 -3.46 -16.25 9.27
#